data_AF-A0A0F5YKW5-F1
#
_entry.id   AF-A0A0F5YKW5-F1
#
_cell.length_a   1.000
_cell.length_b   1.000
_cell.length_c   1.000
_cell.angle_alpha   90.00
_cell.angle_beta   90.00
_cell.angle_gamma   90.00
#
_symmetry.space_group_name_H-M   'P 1'
#
loop_
_entity.id
_entity.type
_entity.pdbx_description
1 polymer ?
#
loop_
_entity_poly.entity_id
_entity_poly.type
_entity_poly.pdbx_seq_one_letter_code
_entity_poly.pdbx_strand_id
1 'polypeptide(L)'
;MDEQNWQIKQQLVSYFQGLTSESYKLLDILKLSSDILPLETLLPDLSNKLARLKASMIENYKNLNRPQYNGSQAQTELGVGMNSIGMLSDRLSTLIIKEWCLRNKNNPNPEKANDLYQTHTMDIIHALANAKPGSSSMNTKITHHQSDVTAHSWEEAFYGLLSTNIVNWESQEILYIKDITTLPCEELRSYIAWFSSGNIQRNEYIQYCEKFYWR
;
A
#
# COMPACT_ATOMS: atom_id res chain seq x y z
N MET A 1 -30.16 -11.83 3.75
CA MET A 1 -28.77 -11.44 4.12
C MET A 1 -28.79 -11.33 5.62
N ASP A 2 -28.11 -12.24 6.32
CA ASP A 2 -28.26 -12.38 7.78
C ASP A 2 -27.68 -11.19 8.53
N GLU A 3 -28.34 -10.76 9.60
CA GLU A 3 -27.96 -9.62 10.44
C GLU A 3 -26.51 -9.70 10.93
N GLN A 4 -26.04 -10.91 11.24
CA GLN A 4 -24.66 -11.20 11.63
C GLN A 4 -23.65 -10.92 10.51
N ASN A 5 -23.99 -11.23 9.26
CA ASN A 5 -23.13 -10.94 8.10
C ASN A 5 -23.04 -9.44 7.81
N TRP A 6 -24.13 -8.71 8.05
CA TRP A 6 -24.12 -7.25 7.95
C TRP A 6 -23.23 -6.62 9.04
N GLN A 7 -23.32 -7.10 10.28
CA GLN A 7 -22.53 -6.59 11.40
C GLN A 7 -21.02 -6.80 11.20
N ILE A 8 -20.58 -7.97 10.75
CA ILE A 8 -19.16 -8.25 10.46
C ILE A 8 -18.64 -7.33 9.36
N LYS A 9 -19.43 -7.09 8.30
CA LYS A 9 -19.03 -6.17 7.23
C LYS A 9 -18.83 -4.75 7.74
N GLN A 10 -19.71 -4.25 8.60
CA GLN A 10 -19.54 -2.93 9.21
C GLN A 10 -18.28 -2.86 10.08
N GLN A 11 -17.99 -3.92 10.84
CA GLN A 11 -16.74 -3.99 11.62
C GLN A 11 -15.50 -3.98 10.71
N LEU A 12 -15.53 -4.68 9.58
CA LEU A 12 -14.44 -4.68 8.60
C LEU A 12 -14.26 -3.31 7.93
N VAL A 13 -15.35 -2.63 7.57
CA VAL A 13 -15.30 -1.25 7.06
C VAL A 13 -14.61 -0.34 8.09
N SER A 14 -15.04 -0.39 9.35
CA SER A 14 -14.42 0.39 10.43
C SER A 14 -12.95 0.04 10.63
N TYR A 15 -12.59 -1.24 10.52
CA TYR A 15 -11.20 -1.68 10.59
C TYR A 15 -10.34 -1.05 9.50
N PHE A 16 -10.78 -1.10 8.23
CA PHE A 16 -10.01 -0.52 7.12
C PHE A 16 -9.98 1.01 7.16
N GLN A 17 -11.03 1.67 7.67
CA GLN A 17 -10.99 3.10 7.96
C GLN A 17 -9.95 3.42 9.04
N GLY A 18 -9.88 2.63 10.11
CA GLY A 18 -8.85 2.74 11.15
C GLY A 18 -7.43 2.51 10.60
N LEU A 19 -7.26 1.50 9.75
CA LEU A 19 -5.99 1.19 9.08
C LEU A 19 -5.53 2.36 8.20
N THR A 20 -6.47 2.96 7.46
CA THR A 20 -6.24 4.16 6.64
C THR A 20 -5.83 5.34 7.53
N SER A 21 -6.55 5.58 8.63
CA SER A 21 -6.23 6.65 9.58
C SER A 21 -4.84 6.50 10.20
N GLU A 22 -4.45 5.29 10.63
CA GLU A 22 -3.10 5.04 11.14
C GLU A 22 -2.02 5.23 10.06
N SER A 23 -2.35 4.92 8.81
CA SER A 23 -1.44 5.13 7.68
C SER A 23 -1.23 6.62 7.34
N TYR A 24 -2.24 7.47 7.52
CA TYR A 24 -2.02 8.93 7.43
C TYR A 24 -1.09 9.42 8.55
N LYS A 25 -1.22 8.92 9.78
CA LYS A 25 -0.31 9.28 10.88
C LYS A 25 1.14 8.92 10.56
N LEU A 26 1.38 7.77 9.93
CA LEU A 26 2.72 7.42 9.43
C LEU A 26 3.23 8.48 8.45
N LEU A 27 2.43 8.88 7.47
CA LEU A 27 2.81 9.90 6.48
C LEU A 27 3.06 11.28 7.13
N ASP A 28 2.27 11.65 8.14
CA ASP A 28 2.46 12.87 8.92
C ASP A 28 3.77 12.88 9.71
N ILE A 29 4.23 11.70 10.16
CA ILE A 29 5.54 11.55 10.82
C ILE A 29 6.68 11.60 9.80
N LEU A 30 6.51 10.93 8.64
CA LEU A 30 7.51 10.89 7.58
C LEU A 30 7.76 12.28 6.96
N LYS A 31 6.69 13.10 6.86
CA LYS A 31 6.71 14.45 6.27
C LYS A 31 7.40 14.46 4.91
N LEU A 32 6.79 13.78 3.94
CA LEU A 32 7.36 13.66 2.60
C LEU A 32 7.65 15.06 2.02
N SER A 33 8.85 15.22 1.47
CA SER A 33 9.36 16.51 1.00
C SER A 33 8.60 16.98 -0.24
N SER A 34 8.26 18.27 -0.30
CA SER A 34 7.75 18.88 -1.55
C SER A 34 8.86 19.07 -2.60
N ASP A 35 10.11 19.14 -2.15
CA ASP A 35 11.28 19.24 -3.01
C ASP A 35 11.67 17.87 -3.56
N ILE A 36 11.97 17.83 -4.86
CA ILE A 36 12.41 16.62 -5.55
C ILE A 36 13.88 16.36 -5.21
N LEU A 37 14.12 15.28 -4.49
CA LEU A 37 15.46 14.85 -4.12
C LEU A 37 15.99 13.82 -5.14
N PRO A 38 17.30 13.82 -5.47
CA PRO A 38 17.93 12.72 -6.21
C PRO A 38 17.73 11.38 -5.49
N LEU A 39 17.57 10.29 -6.25
CA LEU A 39 17.34 8.95 -5.68
C LEU A 39 18.41 8.52 -4.67
N GLU A 40 19.66 8.83 -4.95
CA GLU A 40 20.81 8.53 -4.08
C GLU A 40 20.68 9.15 -2.68
N THR A 41 19.97 10.26 -2.57
CA THR A 41 19.70 10.94 -1.29
C THR A 41 18.37 10.47 -0.71
N LEU A 42 17.33 10.39 -1.54
CA LEU A 42 15.97 10.03 -1.14
C LEU A 42 15.89 8.61 -0.57
N LEU A 43 16.43 7.61 -1.29
CA LEU A 43 16.22 6.20 -0.96
C LEU A 43 16.82 5.83 0.40
N PRO A 44 18.08 6.18 0.74
CA PRO A 44 18.64 5.85 2.05
C PRO A 44 17.91 6.55 3.20
N ASP A 45 17.60 7.84 3.06
CA ASP A 45 16.92 8.60 4.13
C ASP A 45 15.51 8.05 4.40
N LEU A 46 14.70 7.91 3.36
CA LEU A 46 13.31 7.45 3.48
C LEU A 46 13.23 6.00 3.96
N SER A 47 14.09 5.11 3.43
CA SER A 47 14.13 3.71 3.88
C SER A 47 14.53 3.59 5.34
N ASN A 48 15.49 4.40 5.80
CA ASN A 48 15.89 4.41 7.22
C ASN A 48 14.79 4.94 8.14
N LYS A 49 14.06 5.98 7.72
CA LYS A 49 12.91 6.50 8.47
C LYS A 49 11.82 5.44 8.60
N LEU A 50 11.46 4.79 7.51
CA LEU A 50 10.48 3.69 7.51
C LEU A 50 10.95 2.55 8.42
N ALA A 51 12.19 2.07 8.27
CA ALA A 51 12.73 1.00 9.12
C ALA A 51 12.63 1.30 10.63
N ARG A 52 12.86 2.55 11.05
CA ARG A 52 12.72 2.98 12.46
C ARG A 52 11.27 2.97 12.96
N LEU A 53 10.30 3.23 12.08
CA LEU A 53 8.87 3.31 12.42
C LEU A 53 8.17 1.95 12.31
N LYS A 54 8.79 0.95 11.68
CA LYS A 54 8.19 -0.35 11.39
C LYS A 54 7.54 -1.00 12.61
N ALA A 55 8.29 -1.17 13.70
CA ALA A 55 7.80 -1.88 14.87
C ALA A 55 6.57 -1.20 15.51
N SER A 56 6.62 0.13 15.68
CA SER A 56 5.50 0.88 16.27
C SER A 56 4.28 0.88 15.36
N MET A 57 4.46 1.01 14.05
CA MET A 57 3.33 0.99 13.11
C MET A 57 2.65 -0.37 13.04
N ILE A 58 3.42 -1.46 13.02
CA ILE A 58 2.86 -2.82 13.08
C ILE A 58 2.04 -2.99 14.36
N GLU A 59 2.53 -2.49 15.49
CA GLU A 59 1.81 -2.56 16.76
C GLU A 59 0.49 -1.76 16.71
N ASN A 60 0.51 -0.55 16.15
CA ASN A 60 -0.71 0.24 15.94
C ASN A 60 -1.72 -0.51 15.08
N TYR A 61 -1.28 -1.15 13.99
CA TYR A 61 -2.16 -1.94 13.13
C TYR A 61 -2.74 -3.17 13.83
N LYS A 62 -1.98 -3.84 14.70
CA LYS A 62 -2.48 -4.94 15.53
C LYS A 62 -3.55 -4.48 16.51
N ASN A 63 -3.34 -3.31 17.12
CA ASN A 63 -4.28 -2.71 18.08
C ASN A 63 -5.64 -2.31 17.46
N LEU A 64 -5.75 -2.27 16.13
CA LEU A 64 -7.04 -2.12 15.45
C LEU A 64 -7.93 -3.37 15.57
N ASN A 65 -7.40 -4.49 16.08
CA ASN A 65 -8.14 -5.73 16.37
C ASN A 65 -9.01 -6.17 15.19
N ARG A 66 -8.34 -6.51 14.08
CA ARG A 66 -9.02 -6.93 12.84
C ARG A 66 -10.10 -7.98 13.12
N PRO A 67 -11.36 -7.76 12.70
CA PRO A 67 -12.42 -8.75 12.81
C PRO A 67 -12.03 -10.05 12.11
N GLN A 68 -12.19 -11.17 12.83
CA GLN A 68 -11.88 -12.49 12.29
C GLN A 68 -12.92 -12.89 11.24
N TYR A 69 -12.46 -13.30 10.06
CA TYR A 69 -13.32 -13.84 9.02
C TYR A 69 -13.39 -15.36 9.18
N ASN A 70 -14.58 -15.92 9.41
CA ASN A 70 -14.77 -17.38 9.43
C ASN A 70 -14.72 -17.93 8.00
N GLY A 71 -13.49 -18.12 7.49
CA GLY A 71 -13.23 -18.65 6.14
C GLY A 71 -13.60 -20.12 5.93
N SER A 72 -14.09 -20.83 6.96
CA SER A 72 -14.45 -22.26 6.89
C SER A 72 -15.64 -22.57 5.98
N GLN A 73 -16.34 -21.56 5.45
CA GLN A 73 -17.42 -21.71 4.46
C GLN A 73 -17.08 -21.12 3.09
N ALA A 74 -15.91 -20.50 2.91
CA ALA A 74 -15.52 -19.96 1.62
C ALA A 74 -15.02 -21.11 0.73
N GLN A 75 -15.83 -21.52 -0.24
CA GLN A 75 -15.36 -22.35 -1.35
C GLN A 75 -14.13 -21.66 -1.95
N THR A 76 -12.97 -22.33 -1.88
CA THR A 76 -11.71 -21.92 -2.52
C THR A 76 -11.76 -22.09 -4.03
N GLU A 77 -12.87 -22.62 -4.55
CA GLU A 77 -13.18 -22.66 -5.97
C GLU A 77 -13.97 -21.40 -6.34
N LEU A 78 -13.47 -20.68 -7.35
CA LEU A 78 -14.14 -19.65 -8.18
C LEU A 78 -13.90 -18.18 -7.79
N GLY A 79 -12.88 -17.62 -8.44
CA GLY A 79 -12.79 -16.19 -8.75
C GLY A 79 -11.38 -15.69 -9.01
N VAL A 80 -10.86 -15.85 -10.24
CA VAL A 80 -9.74 -15.00 -10.70
C VAL A 80 -10.31 -13.59 -10.86
N GLY A 81 -9.85 -12.63 -10.06
CA GLY A 81 -10.42 -11.29 -10.09
C GLY A 81 -9.51 -10.22 -9.52
N MET A 82 -9.59 -9.01 -10.08
CA MET A 82 -8.83 -7.81 -9.67
C MET A 82 -9.22 -7.25 -8.29
N ASN A 83 -10.13 -7.91 -7.57
CA ASN A 83 -10.65 -7.49 -6.27
C ASN A 83 -10.21 -8.45 -5.14
N SER A 84 -9.05 -9.08 -5.29
CA SER A 84 -8.43 -9.84 -4.20
C SER A 84 -7.94 -8.90 -3.10
N ILE A 85 -7.77 -9.40 -1.87
CA ILE A 85 -7.29 -8.58 -0.76
C ILE A 85 -5.95 -7.92 -1.08
N GLY A 86 -5.00 -8.67 -1.65
CA GLY A 86 -3.70 -8.12 -2.04
C GLY A 86 -3.83 -6.93 -2.99
N MET A 87 -4.58 -7.09 -4.08
CA MET A 87 -4.75 -6.04 -5.10
C MET A 87 -5.49 -4.81 -4.57
N LEU A 88 -6.51 -5.02 -3.74
CA LEU A 88 -7.24 -3.94 -3.11
C LEU A 88 -6.40 -3.19 -2.06
N SER A 89 -5.55 -3.91 -1.32
CA SER A 89 -4.62 -3.31 -0.35
C SER A 89 -3.59 -2.43 -1.03
N ASP A 90 -3.09 -2.85 -2.19
CA ASP A 90 -2.19 -2.06 -3.01
C ASP A 90 -2.84 -0.77 -3.50
N ARG A 91 -4.06 -0.86 -4.03
CA ARG A 91 -4.85 0.32 -4.42
C ARG A 91 -5.10 1.24 -3.22
N LEU A 92 -5.48 0.69 -2.07
CA LEU A 92 -5.70 1.46 -0.85
C LEU A 92 -4.43 2.22 -0.44
N SER A 93 -3.29 1.53 -0.37
CA SER A 93 -2.02 2.15 0.02
C SER A 93 -1.60 3.28 -0.93
N THR A 94 -1.85 3.11 -2.24
CA THR A 94 -1.59 4.17 -3.23
C THR A 94 -2.52 5.37 -3.05
N LEU A 95 -3.81 5.13 -2.79
CA LEU A 95 -4.78 6.19 -2.54
C LEU A 95 -4.46 6.97 -1.27
N ILE A 96 -4.07 6.29 -0.19
CA ILE A 96 -3.63 6.91 1.06
C ILE A 96 -2.48 7.89 0.81
N ILE A 97 -1.45 7.46 0.07
CA ILE A 97 -0.30 8.32 -0.27
C ILE A 97 -0.78 9.52 -1.10
N LYS A 98 -1.55 9.27 -2.16
CA LYS A 98 -2.04 10.30 -3.07
C LYS A 98 -2.87 11.37 -2.35
N GLU A 99 -3.77 10.95 -1.46
CA GLU A 99 -4.59 11.86 -0.66
C GLU A 99 -3.75 12.69 0.30
N TRP A 100 -2.80 12.08 0.98
CA TRP A 100 -1.89 12.81 1.85
C TRP A 100 -1.08 13.85 1.07
N CYS A 101 -0.55 13.47 -0.10
CA CYS A 101 0.17 14.37 -0.98
C CYS A 101 -0.71 15.53 -1.45
N LEU A 102 -1.97 15.29 -1.83
CA LEU A 102 -2.92 16.35 -2.20
C LEU A 102 -3.18 17.32 -1.04
N ARG A 103 -3.07 16.89 0.22
CA ARG A 103 -3.27 17.76 1.39
C ARG A 103 -2.03 18.54 1.78
N ASN A 104 -0.84 18.04 1.48
CA ASN A 104 0.39 18.50 2.13
C ASN A 104 1.51 18.90 1.17
N LYS A 105 1.53 18.37 -0.06
CA LYS A 105 2.56 18.66 -1.07
C LYS A 105 2.04 19.62 -2.13
N ASN A 106 2.94 20.46 -2.66
CA ASN A 106 2.84 21.22 -3.90
C ASN A 106 1.41 21.64 -4.33
N ASN A 107 1.00 22.87 -4.01
CA ASN A 107 -0.35 23.40 -4.16
C ASN A 107 -1.43 22.54 -3.46
N PRO A 108 -1.42 22.49 -2.11
CA PRO A 108 -2.40 21.75 -1.32
C PRO A 108 -3.84 21.99 -1.76
N ASN A 109 -4.57 20.91 -1.98
CA ASN A 109 -5.99 20.90 -2.29
C ASN A 109 -6.75 19.89 -1.41
N PRO A 110 -7.12 20.30 -0.18
CA PRO A 110 -7.84 19.43 0.76
C PRO A 110 -9.22 18.99 0.27
N GLU A 111 -9.89 19.79 -0.56
CA GLU A 111 -11.20 19.46 -1.13
C GLU A 111 -11.09 18.28 -2.09
N LYS A 112 -10.10 18.30 -3.00
CA LYS A 112 -9.83 17.19 -3.92
C LYS A 112 -9.40 15.93 -3.18
N ALA A 113 -8.66 16.06 -2.08
CA ALA A 113 -8.31 14.93 -1.24
C ALA A 113 -9.54 14.35 -0.52
N ASN A 114 -10.47 15.21 -0.05
CA ASN A 114 -11.75 14.77 0.52
C ASN A 114 -12.61 14.06 -0.52
N ASP A 115 -12.72 14.61 -1.72
CA ASP A 115 -13.46 14.00 -2.83
C ASP A 115 -12.88 12.63 -3.20
N LEU A 116 -11.56 12.52 -3.35
CA LEU A 116 -10.87 11.25 -3.61
C LEU A 116 -11.15 10.22 -2.51
N TYR A 117 -11.14 10.65 -1.24
CA TYR A 117 -11.45 9.76 -0.12
C TYR A 117 -12.88 9.23 -0.21
N GLN A 118 -13.86 10.12 -0.41
CA GLN A 118 -15.27 9.77 -0.44
C GLN A 118 -15.65 8.91 -1.65
N THR A 119 -15.04 9.14 -2.80
CA THR A 119 -15.43 8.49 -4.07
C THR A 119 -14.60 7.25 -4.41
N HIS A 120 -13.33 7.18 -4.01
CA HIS A 120 -12.45 6.08 -4.39
C HIS A 120 -11.97 5.27 -3.19
N THR A 121 -11.51 5.93 -2.13
CA THR A 121 -10.97 5.19 -0.96
C THR A 121 -12.07 4.46 -0.21
N MET A 122 -13.23 5.09 -0.01
CA MET A 122 -14.38 4.41 0.58
C MET A 122 -14.87 3.24 -0.26
N ASP A 123 -14.85 3.35 -1.60
CA ASP A 123 -15.17 2.24 -2.51
C ASP A 123 -14.20 1.06 -2.34
N ILE A 124 -12.90 1.34 -2.22
CA ILE A 124 -11.88 0.31 -1.96
C ILE A 124 -12.05 -0.30 -0.57
N ILE A 125 -12.34 0.50 0.45
CA ILE A 125 -12.62 0.04 1.81
C ILE A 125 -13.84 -0.90 1.81
N HIS A 126 -14.92 -0.52 1.13
CA HIS A 126 -16.09 -1.38 0.99
C HIS A 126 -15.79 -2.64 0.19
N ALA A 127 -14.98 -2.56 -0.86
CA ALA A 127 -14.55 -3.72 -1.62
C ALA A 127 -13.70 -4.68 -0.75
N LEU A 128 -12.78 -4.16 0.06
CA LEU A 128 -11.97 -4.93 1.01
C LEU A 128 -12.85 -5.63 2.06
N ALA A 129 -13.82 -4.92 2.64
CA ALA A 129 -14.77 -5.49 3.60
C ALA A 129 -15.68 -6.58 3.00
N ASN A 130 -15.85 -6.58 1.68
CA ASN A 130 -16.62 -7.59 0.94
C ASN A 130 -15.75 -8.59 0.18
N ALA A 131 -14.42 -8.49 0.30
CA ALA A 131 -13.51 -9.36 -0.41
C ALA A 131 -13.72 -10.81 0.03
N LYS A 132 -13.47 -11.73 -0.90
CA LYS A 132 -13.54 -13.17 -0.66
C LYS A 132 -12.17 -13.77 -0.94
N PRO A 133 -11.82 -14.91 -0.30
CA PRO A 133 -10.64 -15.66 -0.67
C PRO A 133 -10.63 -15.93 -2.17
N GLY A 134 -9.55 -15.58 -2.84
CA GLY A 134 -9.38 -15.79 -4.27
C GLY A 134 -7.91 -15.78 -4.61
N SER A 135 -7.54 -16.50 -5.67
CA SER A 135 -6.20 -16.39 -6.23
C SER A 135 -6.17 -15.19 -7.17
N SER A 136 -5.35 -14.19 -6.86
CA SER A 136 -4.89 -13.28 -7.91
C SER A 136 -3.85 -14.03 -8.73
N SER A 137 -4.00 -14.07 -10.05
CA SER A 137 -2.90 -14.41 -10.95
C SER A 137 -1.93 -13.23 -10.91
N MET A 138 -1.19 -13.11 -9.82
CA MET A 138 -0.02 -12.26 -9.74
C MET A 138 0.96 -12.86 -10.72
N ASN A 139 0.89 -12.40 -11.97
CA ASN A 139 1.86 -12.71 -13.00
C ASN A 139 3.22 -12.39 -12.40
N THR A 140 3.90 -13.41 -11.89
CA THR A 140 5.33 -13.38 -11.73
C THR A 140 5.84 -13.16 -13.14
N LYS A 141 6.20 -11.91 -13.46
CA LYS A 141 7.10 -11.68 -14.58
C LYS A 141 8.21 -12.70 -14.40
N ILE A 142 8.42 -13.61 -15.35
CA ILE A 142 9.51 -14.59 -15.26
C ILE A 142 10.79 -13.74 -15.22
N THR A 143 11.40 -13.63 -14.05
CA THR A 143 12.51 -12.73 -13.78
C THR A 143 13.54 -13.46 -12.93
N HIS A 144 14.81 -13.18 -13.19
CA HIS A 144 15.92 -13.67 -12.35
C HIS A 144 16.05 -12.88 -11.05
N HIS A 145 15.38 -11.74 -10.94
CA HIS A 145 15.42 -10.90 -9.75
C HIS A 145 14.45 -11.42 -8.70
N GLN A 146 14.98 -11.91 -7.59
CA GLN A 146 14.20 -12.25 -6.40
C GLN A 146 14.28 -11.10 -5.40
N SER A 147 13.17 -10.84 -4.72
CA SER A 147 13.19 -9.96 -3.55
C SER A 147 13.46 -10.77 -2.29
N ASP A 148 14.19 -10.17 -1.36
CA ASP A 148 14.51 -10.66 -0.03
C ASP A 148 13.50 -10.18 1.04
N VAL A 149 12.42 -9.49 0.63
CA VAL A 149 11.41 -9.02 1.57
C VAL A 149 10.64 -10.17 2.18
N THR A 150 10.28 -10.01 3.45
CA THR A 150 9.51 -10.99 4.20
C THR A 150 8.44 -10.32 5.04
N ALA A 151 7.37 -11.06 5.31
CA ALA A 151 6.33 -10.72 6.27
C ALA A 151 5.86 -12.01 6.96
N HIS A 152 5.46 -11.89 8.22
CA HIS A 152 5.00 -13.00 9.04
C HIS A 152 3.55 -12.83 9.53
N SER A 153 2.97 -11.63 9.33
CA SER A 153 1.57 -11.34 9.63
C SER A 153 0.94 -10.45 8.56
N TRP A 154 -0.38 -10.28 8.64
CA TRP A 154 -1.12 -9.35 7.79
C TRP A 154 -0.64 -7.91 7.97
N GLU A 155 -0.44 -7.47 9.21
CA GLU A 155 -0.01 -6.11 9.55
C GLU A 155 1.40 -5.83 9.04
N GLU A 156 2.30 -6.83 9.14
CA GLU A 156 3.63 -6.74 8.56
C GLU A 156 3.59 -6.64 7.03
N ALA A 157 2.72 -7.43 6.39
CA ALA A 157 2.56 -7.40 4.94
C ALA A 157 2.01 -6.06 4.46
N PHE A 158 0.96 -5.54 5.11
CA PHE A 158 0.36 -4.26 4.77
C PHE A 158 1.33 -3.10 5.02
N TYR A 159 2.04 -3.11 6.15
CA TYR A 159 3.08 -2.12 6.43
C TYR A 159 4.17 -2.14 5.36
N GLY A 160 4.65 -3.34 4.99
CA GLY A 160 5.64 -3.52 3.93
C GLY A 160 5.14 -2.98 2.59
N LEU A 161 3.91 -3.31 2.21
CA LEU A 161 3.27 -2.83 0.99
C LEU A 161 3.18 -1.30 0.95
N LEU A 162 2.65 -0.69 2.01
CA LEU A 162 2.54 0.76 2.12
C LEU A 162 3.92 1.42 2.07
N SER A 163 4.89 0.90 2.81
CA SER A 163 6.26 1.43 2.84
C SER A 163 6.92 1.37 1.47
N THR A 164 6.83 0.23 0.78
CA THR A 164 7.34 0.10 -0.59
C THR A 164 6.62 1.04 -1.55
N ASN A 165 5.30 1.21 -1.42
CA ASN A 165 4.54 2.14 -2.26
C ASN A 165 4.87 3.61 -1.97
N ILE A 166 5.19 3.99 -0.73
CA ILE A 166 5.71 5.33 -0.38
C ILE A 166 7.03 5.58 -1.10
N VAL A 167 7.98 4.65 -1.01
CA VAL A 167 9.29 4.80 -1.67
C VAL A 167 9.13 4.82 -3.19
N ASN A 168 8.29 3.94 -3.75
CA ASN A 168 8.00 3.91 -5.18
C ASN A 168 7.36 5.24 -5.63
N TRP A 169 6.41 5.79 -4.87
CA TRP A 169 5.76 7.07 -5.16
C TRP A 169 6.77 8.20 -5.23
N GLU A 170 7.56 8.41 -4.19
CA GLU A 170 8.56 9.49 -4.14
C GLU A 170 9.64 9.31 -5.21
N SER A 171 10.03 8.06 -5.52
CA SER A 171 11.00 7.79 -6.59
C SER A 171 10.46 8.13 -7.99
N GLN A 172 9.15 8.04 -8.20
CA GLN A 172 8.51 8.34 -9.47
C GLN A 172 8.33 9.84 -9.70
N GLU A 173 8.24 10.65 -8.65
CA GLU A 173 8.10 12.11 -8.81
C GLU A 173 9.25 12.73 -9.62
N ILE A 174 10.46 12.17 -9.52
CA ILE A 174 11.59 12.54 -10.37
C ILE A 174 11.24 12.44 -11.86
N LEU A 175 10.58 11.35 -12.28
CA LEU A 175 10.22 11.16 -13.69
C LEU A 175 9.07 12.04 -14.17
N TYR A 176 8.14 12.36 -13.27
CA TYR A 176 6.94 13.09 -13.64
C TYR A 176 7.09 14.60 -13.54
N ILE A 177 8.09 15.08 -12.78
CA ILE A 177 8.32 16.50 -12.59
C ILE A 177 9.60 16.97 -13.30
N LYS A 178 10.65 16.15 -13.39
CA LYS A 178 11.82 16.46 -14.22
C LYS A 178 11.62 15.89 -15.62
N ASP A 179 12.02 16.63 -16.64
CA ASP A 179 12.07 16.11 -18.01
C ASP A 179 13.17 15.03 -18.09
N ILE A 180 12.80 13.81 -18.43
CA ILE A 180 13.73 12.66 -18.54
C ILE A 180 14.88 12.94 -19.52
N THR A 181 14.67 13.78 -20.54
CA THR A 181 15.71 14.16 -21.51
C THR A 181 16.80 15.04 -20.90
N THR A 182 16.54 15.62 -19.72
CA THR A 182 17.44 16.51 -19.00
C THR A 182 18.13 15.84 -17.81
N LEU A 183 17.73 14.60 -17.47
CA LEU A 183 18.31 13.87 -16.35
C LEU A 183 19.74 13.38 -16.68
N PRO A 184 20.69 13.48 -15.72
CA PRO A 184 21.98 12.83 -15.86
C PRO A 184 21.83 11.33 -16.11
N CYS A 185 22.63 10.77 -17.02
CA CYS A 185 22.58 9.34 -17.37
C CYS A 185 22.71 8.41 -16.15
N GLU A 186 23.53 8.78 -15.16
CA GLU A 186 23.71 7.98 -13.94
C GLU A 186 22.47 8.01 -13.03
N GLU A 187 21.75 9.15 -12.94
CA GLU A 187 20.49 9.26 -12.20
C GLU A 187 19.41 8.39 -12.87
N LEU A 188 19.33 8.42 -14.21
CA LEU A 188 18.40 7.59 -14.96
C LEU A 188 18.70 6.09 -14.84
N ARG A 189 19.98 5.68 -14.91
CA ARG A 189 20.37 4.27 -14.70
C ARG A 189 20.03 3.79 -13.29
N SER A 190 20.32 4.61 -12.29
CA SER A 190 19.99 4.34 -10.89
C SER A 190 18.48 4.17 -10.71
N TYR A 191 17.69 5.02 -11.36
CA TYR A 191 16.23 4.89 -11.39
C TYR A 191 15.77 3.56 -11.98
N ILE A 192 16.26 3.18 -13.16
CA ILE A 192 15.84 1.94 -13.84
C ILE A 192 16.15 0.72 -12.97
N ALA A 193 17.36 0.68 -12.39
CA ALA A 193 17.75 -0.39 -11.49
C ALA A 193 16.84 -0.45 -10.26
N TRP A 194 16.60 0.68 -9.59
CA TRP A 194 15.71 0.77 -8.44
C TRP A 194 14.27 0.35 -8.77
N PHE A 195 13.69 0.89 -9.85
CA PHE A 195 12.29 0.69 -10.21
C PHE A 195 11.94 -0.79 -10.42
N SER A 196 12.87 -1.57 -11.01
CA SER A 196 12.67 -3.02 -11.13
C SER A 196 12.59 -3.71 -9.76
N SER A 197 13.49 -3.38 -8.84
CA SER A 197 13.54 -3.94 -7.49
C SER A 197 12.31 -3.55 -6.67
N GLY A 198 11.97 -2.26 -6.64
CA GLY A 198 10.82 -1.74 -5.89
C GLY A 198 9.47 -2.32 -6.36
N ASN A 199 9.31 -2.60 -7.66
CA ASN A 199 8.11 -3.27 -8.17
C ASN A 199 8.04 -4.76 -7.79
N ILE A 200 9.19 -5.46 -7.74
CA ILE A 200 9.21 -6.86 -7.30
C ILE A 200 8.86 -6.94 -5.81
N GLN A 201 9.46 -6.07 -4.98
CA GLN A 201 9.13 -5.98 -3.55
C GLN A 201 7.64 -5.72 -3.31
N ARG A 202 7.06 -4.75 -4.05
CA ARG A 202 5.62 -4.45 -3.98
C ARG A 202 4.79 -5.69 -4.29
N ASN A 203 5.13 -6.41 -5.36
CA ASN A 203 4.40 -7.61 -5.75
C ASN A 203 4.50 -8.71 -4.68
N GLU A 204 5.66 -8.94 -4.07
CA GLU A 204 5.79 -9.91 -2.97
C GLU A 204 4.91 -9.51 -1.78
N TYR A 205 4.87 -8.23 -1.40
CA TYR A 205 4.00 -7.77 -0.32
C TYR A 205 2.51 -7.89 -0.65
N ILE A 206 2.10 -7.69 -1.90
CA ILE A 206 0.71 -7.97 -2.33
C ILE A 206 0.37 -9.45 -2.11
N GLN A 207 1.28 -10.37 -2.42
CA GLN A 207 1.07 -11.80 -2.18
C GLN A 207 1.02 -12.12 -0.68
N TYR A 208 1.87 -11.49 0.12
CA TYR A 208 1.82 -11.65 1.58
C TYR A 208 0.52 -11.10 2.17
N CYS A 209 0.03 -9.96 1.68
CA CYS A 209 -1.28 -9.43 2.05
C CYS A 209 -2.39 -10.45 1.78
N GLU A 210 -2.41 -11.05 0.58
CA GLU A 210 -3.37 -12.11 0.25
C GLU A 210 -3.23 -13.32 1.19
N LYS A 211 -2.01 -13.81 1.38
CA LYS A 211 -1.73 -15.02 2.17
C LYS A 211 -2.07 -14.89 3.65
N PHE A 212 -1.68 -13.77 4.26
CA PHE A 212 -1.82 -13.58 5.70
C PHE A 212 -3.15 -12.96 6.10
N TYR A 213 -3.87 -12.32 5.17
CA TYR A 213 -5.18 -11.78 5.51
C TYR A 213 -6.17 -12.88 5.92
N TRP A 214 -6.13 -14.04 5.25
CA TRP A 214 -7.07 -15.13 5.51
C TRP A 214 -6.67 -16.05 6.67
N ARG A 215 -5.58 -15.76 7.36
CA ARG A 215 -5.08 -16.48 8.53
C ARG A 215 -5.40 -15.71 9.80
#